data_AF-A0A2N2Z247-F1
#
_entry.id   AF-A0A2N2Z247-F1
#
_cell.length_a   1.000
_cell.length_b   1.000
_cell.length_c   1.000
_cell.angle_alpha   90.00
_cell.angle_beta   90.00
_cell.angle_gamma   90.00
#
_symmetry.space_group_name_H-M   'P 1'
#
loop_
_entity.id
_entity.type
_entity.pdbx_description
1 polymer ?
#
loop_
_entity_poly.entity_id
_entity_poly.type
_entity_poly.pdbx_seq_one_letter_code
_entity_poly.pdbx_strand_id
1 'polypeptide(L)'
;DVVSFIGKVSNQINEPNTWFQFVIVEKQAQNIIGDLGIHFFDNENKQVEIGCTLNKDFQNQGYATESIIRVIDFLFKDLNKHRIITSIDPDNKDSIRLVERVGFRKEAHFVKSLFINGKWVDDLVYALIEKDWDS
;
A
#
# COMPACT_ATOMS: atom_id res chain seq x y z
N ASP A 1 -16.97 -11.72 8.27
CA ASP A 1 -16.62 -13.16 8.37
C ASP A 1 -15.31 -13.47 7.68
N VAL A 2 -14.49 -14.37 8.24
CA VAL A 2 -13.23 -14.86 7.65
C VAL A 2 -13.44 -15.35 6.21
N VAL A 3 -14.63 -15.90 5.90
CA VAL A 3 -15.06 -16.33 4.57
C VAL A 3 -15.18 -15.17 3.57
N SER A 4 -15.56 -13.96 4.01
CA SER A 4 -15.63 -12.75 3.16
C SER A 4 -14.27 -12.10 2.90
N PHE A 5 -13.22 -12.49 3.63
CA PHE A 5 -11.85 -12.00 3.44
C PHE A 5 -11.04 -12.94 2.54
N ILE A 6 -11.23 -14.26 2.65
CA ILE A 6 -10.58 -15.26 1.79
C ILE A 6 -11.03 -15.13 0.32
N GLY A 7 -12.26 -14.69 0.05
CA GLY A 7 -12.72 -14.41 -1.31
C GLY A 7 -12.20 -13.10 -1.92
N LYS A 8 -11.49 -12.27 -1.15
CA LYS A 8 -10.98 -10.97 -1.62
C LYS A 8 -9.50 -11.01 -1.96
N VAL A 9 -8.72 -11.95 -1.45
CA VAL A 9 -7.31 -12.09 -1.83
C VAL A 9 -7.23 -12.98 -3.06
N SER A 10 -6.88 -12.41 -4.20
CA SER A 10 -6.72 -13.13 -5.45
C SER A 10 -5.32 -13.74 -5.57
N ASN A 11 -5.26 -14.91 -6.20
CA ASN A 11 -4.00 -15.53 -6.65
C ASN A 11 -3.52 -14.94 -7.99
N GLN A 12 -4.34 -14.13 -8.64
CA GLN A 12 -3.99 -13.40 -9.86
C GLN A 12 -3.87 -11.92 -9.52
N ILE A 13 -2.78 -11.31 -9.98
CA ILE A 13 -2.61 -9.87 -9.85
C ILE A 13 -3.55 -9.14 -10.81
N ASN A 14 -3.93 -7.92 -10.45
CA ASN A 14 -4.68 -7.00 -11.31
C ASN A 14 -6.16 -7.36 -11.54
N GLU A 15 -6.77 -8.18 -10.66
CA GLU A 15 -8.21 -8.46 -10.72
C GLU A 15 -9.04 -7.37 -10.03
N PRO A 16 -10.04 -6.78 -10.71
CA PRO A 16 -11.01 -5.84 -10.13
C PRO A 16 -11.61 -6.28 -8.79
N ASN A 17 -11.71 -5.35 -7.85
CA ASN A 17 -12.30 -5.54 -6.52
C ASN A 17 -11.63 -6.65 -5.68
N THR A 18 -10.33 -6.88 -5.90
CA THR A 18 -9.53 -7.87 -5.15
C THR A 18 -8.28 -7.25 -4.55
N TRP A 19 -7.81 -7.88 -3.48
CA TRP A 19 -6.49 -7.72 -2.91
C TRP A 19 -5.52 -8.70 -3.55
N PHE A 20 -4.30 -8.28 -3.78
CA PHE A 20 -3.17 -9.15 -4.12
C PHE A 20 -2.03 -8.91 -3.13
N GLN A 21 -1.33 -9.97 -2.75
CA GLN A 21 -0.30 -9.91 -1.71
C GLN A 21 1.07 -10.28 -2.27
N PHE A 22 2.01 -9.34 -2.23
CA PHE A 22 3.42 -9.63 -2.41
C PHE A 22 4.06 -10.00 -1.07
N VAL A 23 5.05 -10.89 -1.13
CA VAL A 23 5.97 -11.19 -0.04
C VAL A 23 7.28 -10.47 -0.30
N ILE A 24 7.82 -9.81 0.73
CA ILE A 24 9.12 -9.15 0.67
C ILE A 24 10.16 -10.12 1.20
N VAL A 25 11.15 -10.45 0.36
CA VAL A 25 12.22 -11.39 0.69
C VAL A 25 13.56 -10.67 0.65
N GLU A 26 14.33 -10.83 1.72
CA GLU A 26 15.69 -10.30 1.82
C GLU A 26 16.65 -11.09 0.93
N LYS A 27 17.41 -10.38 0.09
CA LYS A 27 18.16 -11.00 -1.02
C LYS A 27 19.26 -11.94 -0.54
N GLN A 28 19.94 -11.67 0.56
CA GLN A 28 21.11 -12.45 0.97
C GLN A 28 20.72 -13.74 1.69
N ALA A 29 19.91 -13.64 2.74
CA ALA A 29 19.51 -14.78 3.56
C ALA A 29 18.22 -15.45 3.08
N GLN A 30 17.54 -14.90 2.07
CA GLN A 30 16.29 -15.42 1.50
C GLN A 30 15.17 -15.54 2.54
N ASN A 31 15.21 -14.67 3.56
CA ASN A 31 14.21 -14.63 4.61
C ASN A 31 13.02 -13.77 4.18
N ILE A 32 11.82 -14.21 4.55
CA ILE A 32 10.62 -13.37 4.44
C ILE A 32 10.72 -12.29 5.52
N ILE A 33 10.72 -11.03 5.09
CA ILE A 33 10.89 -9.86 5.97
C ILE A 33 9.65 -8.97 6.06
N GLY A 34 8.62 -9.27 5.27
CA GLY A 34 7.37 -8.54 5.30
C GLY A 34 6.51 -8.81 4.08
N ASP A 35 5.58 -7.91 3.85
CA ASP A 35 4.56 -8.05 2.83
C ASP A 35 4.12 -6.68 2.28
N LEU A 36 3.60 -6.69 1.06
CA LEU A 36 3.01 -5.52 0.42
C LEU A 36 1.69 -5.92 -0.25
N GLY A 37 0.59 -5.37 0.28
CA GLY A 37 -0.76 -5.60 -0.20
C GLY A 37 -1.16 -4.53 -1.22
N ILE A 38 -1.86 -4.95 -2.27
CA ILE A 38 -2.42 -4.07 -3.30
C ILE A 38 -3.89 -4.37 -3.45
N HIS A 39 -4.75 -3.38 -3.26
CA HIS A 39 -6.17 -3.48 -3.54
C HIS A 39 -6.49 -2.82 -4.88
N PHE A 40 -7.06 -3.59 -5.78
CA PHE A 40 -7.53 -3.14 -7.08
C PHE A 40 -8.98 -2.73 -6.96
N PHE A 41 -9.28 -1.45 -7.15
CA PHE A 41 -10.65 -0.94 -7.10
C PHE A 41 -11.36 -1.12 -8.42
N ASP A 42 -12.69 -1.25 -8.36
CA ASP A 42 -13.65 -1.05 -9.47
C ASP A 42 -13.34 -1.82 -10.77
N ASN A 43 -14.22 -1.68 -11.76
CA ASN A 43 -14.09 -2.41 -13.03
C ASN A 43 -13.16 -1.69 -14.01
N GLU A 44 -13.07 -0.36 -13.90
CA GLU A 44 -12.13 0.47 -14.64
C GLU A 44 -10.69 0.13 -14.26
N ASN A 45 -10.48 -0.26 -12.99
CA ASN A 45 -9.25 -0.80 -12.46
C ASN A 45 -8.06 0.15 -12.73
N LYS A 46 -8.29 1.44 -12.51
CA LYS A 46 -7.29 2.51 -12.69
C LYS A 46 -6.80 3.11 -11.39
N GLN A 47 -7.50 2.86 -10.28
CA GLN A 47 -7.07 3.23 -8.94
C GLN A 47 -6.70 1.98 -8.15
N VAL A 48 -5.66 2.09 -7.33
CA VAL A 48 -5.28 1.05 -6.38
C VAL A 48 -4.94 1.64 -5.02
N GLU A 49 -5.08 0.84 -3.97
CA GLU A 49 -4.54 1.14 -2.65
C GLU A 49 -3.37 0.22 -2.36
N ILE A 50 -2.31 0.76 -1.75
CA ILE A 50 -1.17 -0.03 -1.29
C ILE A 50 -0.96 0.10 0.22
N GLY A 51 -0.53 -1.01 0.82
CA GLY A 51 -0.06 -1.07 2.20
C GLY A 51 1.19 -1.94 2.30
N CYS A 52 2.13 -1.57 3.15
CA CYS A 52 3.36 -2.34 3.36
C CYS A 52 3.60 -2.56 4.85
N THR A 53 3.95 -3.79 5.20
CA THR A 53 4.33 -4.18 6.56
C THR A 53 5.69 -4.86 6.51
N LEU A 54 6.59 -4.44 7.39
CA LEU A 54 7.87 -5.12 7.62
C LEU A 54 7.96 -5.64 9.04
N ASN A 55 8.63 -6.78 9.18
CA ASN A 55 9.11 -7.25 10.46
C ASN A 55 10.00 -6.16 11.10
N LYS A 56 9.81 -5.92 12.40
CA LYS A 56 10.49 -4.87 13.18
C LYS A 56 12.00 -4.91 13.04
N ASP A 57 12.60 -6.10 12.96
CA ASP A 57 14.05 -6.28 12.84
C ASP A 57 14.60 -5.78 11.50
N PHE A 58 13.73 -5.56 10.51
CA PHE A 58 14.07 -5.10 9.15
C PHE A 58 13.53 -3.70 8.86
N GLN A 59 12.93 -3.03 9.85
CA GLN A 59 12.49 -1.63 9.71
C GLN A 59 13.68 -0.68 9.72
N ASN A 60 13.49 0.54 9.17
CA ASN A 60 14.49 1.62 9.13
C ASN A 60 15.80 1.30 8.38
N GLN A 61 15.82 0.22 7.58
CA GLN A 61 16.96 -0.18 6.75
C GLN A 61 16.76 0.08 5.24
N GLY A 62 15.65 0.73 4.86
CA GLY A 62 15.34 1.08 3.48
C GLY A 62 14.52 0.04 2.71
N TYR A 63 14.31 -1.17 3.24
CA TYR A 63 13.55 -2.24 2.56
C TYR A 63 12.12 -1.84 2.17
N ALA A 64 11.41 -1.11 3.03
CA ALA A 64 10.04 -0.66 2.73
C ALA A 64 10.05 0.34 1.57
N THR A 65 11.01 1.27 1.58
CA THR A 65 11.18 2.25 0.51
C THR A 65 11.50 1.58 -0.82
N GLU A 66 12.46 0.65 -0.86
CA GLU A 66 12.81 -0.11 -2.07
C GLU A 66 11.60 -0.88 -2.61
N SER A 67 10.87 -1.56 -1.72
CA SER A 67 9.71 -2.37 -2.09
C SER A 67 8.57 -1.52 -2.64
N ILE A 68 8.24 -0.41 -1.97
CA ILE A 68 7.18 0.51 -2.39
C ILE A 68 7.51 1.16 -3.73
N ILE A 69 8.74 1.67 -3.91
CA ILE A 69 9.17 2.29 -5.17
C ILE A 69 9.03 1.29 -6.33
N ARG A 70 9.51 0.05 -6.14
CA ARG A 70 9.43 -0.98 -7.19
C ARG A 70 8.00 -1.34 -7.56
N VAL A 71 7.11 -1.40 -6.57
CA VAL A 71 5.68 -1.68 -6.79
C VAL A 71 4.97 -0.52 -7.45
N ILE A 72 5.27 0.73 -7.09
CA ILE A 72 4.72 1.92 -7.75
C ILE A 72 5.11 1.94 -9.23
N ASP A 73 6.39 1.72 -9.53
CA ASP A 73 6.87 1.60 -10.90
C ASP A 73 6.09 0.53 -11.67
N PHE A 74 5.93 -0.66 -11.09
CA PHE A 74 5.17 -1.74 -11.71
C PHE A 74 3.71 -1.37 -11.95
N LEU A 75 3.05 -0.73 -10.97
CA LEU A 75 1.65 -0.35 -11.08
C LEU A 75 1.43 0.69 -12.19
N PHE A 76 2.28 1.70 -12.28
CA PHE A 76 2.15 2.73 -13.30
C PHE A 76 2.62 2.24 -14.69
N LYS A 77 3.82 1.65 -14.79
CA LYS A 77 4.45 1.32 -16.07
C LYS A 77 3.95 0.02 -16.68
N ASP A 78 3.75 -1.02 -15.87
CA ASP A 78 3.37 -2.34 -16.36
C ASP A 78 1.85 -2.54 -16.33
N LEU A 79 1.16 -2.06 -15.28
CA LEU A 79 -0.29 -2.22 -15.13
C LEU A 79 -1.13 -1.00 -15.53
N ASN A 80 -0.50 0.08 -16.00
CA ASN A 80 -1.16 1.30 -16.50
C ASN A 80 -2.20 1.86 -15.51
N LYS A 81 -1.87 1.85 -14.22
CA LYS A 81 -2.69 2.50 -13.19
C LYS A 81 -2.58 4.01 -13.35
N HIS A 82 -3.67 4.69 -13.03
CA HIS A 82 -3.71 6.15 -13.02
C HIS A 82 -3.31 6.70 -11.64
N ARG A 83 -3.70 6.01 -10.57
CA ARG A 83 -3.65 6.54 -9.21
C ARG A 83 -3.41 5.47 -8.16
N ILE A 84 -2.55 5.78 -7.22
CA ILE A 84 -2.24 4.95 -6.06
C ILE A 84 -2.59 5.74 -4.80
N ILE A 85 -3.32 5.12 -3.88
CA ILE A 85 -3.64 5.69 -2.57
C ILE A 85 -3.05 4.84 -1.44
N THR A 86 -2.96 5.41 -0.25
CA THR A 86 -2.65 4.68 0.98
C THR A 86 -3.35 5.34 2.16
N SER A 87 -3.94 4.51 3.02
CA SER A 87 -4.55 4.89 4.30
C SER A 87 -3.53 4.68 5.41
N ILE A 88 -3.30 5.71 6.22
CA ILE A 88 -2.26 5.72 7.26
C ILE A 88 -2.84 6.27 8.55
N ASP A 89 -2.65 5.52 9.65
CA ASP A 89 -2.91 6.01 11.00
C ASP A 89 -2.03 7.26 11.28
N PRO A 90 -2.61 8.39 11.73
CA PRO A 90 -1.83 9.59 12.04
C PRO A 90 -0.66 9.38 13.01
N ASP A 91 -0.70 8.36 13.86
CA ASP A 91 0.37 8.03 14.80
C ASP A 91 1.53 7.28 14.15
N ASN A 92 1.35 6.71 12.96
CA ASN A 92 2.40 6.04 12.19
C ASN A 92 3.29 7.05 11.44
N LYS A 93 4.14 7.75 12.19
CA LYS A 93 5.03 8.79 11.67
C LYS A 93 6.05 8.25 10.65
N ASP A 94 6.44 6.99 10.76
CA ASP A 94 7.42 6.38 9.85
C ASP A 94 6.81 6.13 8.48
N SER A 95 5.58 5.60 8.40
CA SER A 95 4.86 5.46 7.13
C SER A 95 4.57 6.82 6.49
N ILE A 96 4.16 7.83 7.28
CA ILE A 96 3.93 9.19 6.76
C ILE A 96 5.19 9.75 6.11
N ARG A 97 6.33 9.72 6.82
CA ARG A 97 7.61 10.21 6.29
C ARG A 97 8.06 9.44 5.05
N LEU A 98 7.80 8.13 5.00
CA LEU A 98 8.13 7.31 3.85
C LEU A 98 7.32 7.74 2.63
N VAL A 99 5.99 7.81 2.74
CA VAL A 99 5.14 8.09 1.57
C VAL A 99 5.32 9.53 1.07
N GLU A 100 5.53 10.49 1.98
CA GLU A 100 5.86 11.87 1.63
C GLU A 100 7.19 11.94 0.87
N ARG A 101 8.21 11.19 1.30
CA ARG A 101 9.52 11.12 0.60
C ARG A 101 9.40 10.48 -0.78
N VAL A 102 8.51 9.49 -0.93
CA VAL A 102 8.23 8.84 -2.21
C VAL A 102 7.41 9.75 -3.15
N GLY A 103 6.87 10.86 -2.65
CA GLY A 103 6.17 11.86 -3.46
C GLY A 103 4.65 11.81 -3.34
N PHE A 104 4.09 11.01 -2.42
CA PHE A 104 2.66 11.07 -2.14
C PHE A 104 2.30 12.41 -1.51
N ARG A 105 1.18 12.98 -1.94
CA ARG A 105 0.57 14.15 -1.30
C ARG A 105 -0.53 13.72 -0.34
N LYS A 106 -0.63 14.41 0.79
CA LYS A 106 -1.78 14.27 1.68
C LYS A 106 -3.00 14.88 1.02
N GLU A 107 -4.08 14.12 0.88
CA GLU A 107 -5.34 14.63 0.29
C GLU A 107 -6.47 14.70 1.30
N ALA A 108 -6.48 13.85 2.33
CA ALA A 108 -7.52 13.88 3.35
C ALA A 108 -7.00 13.55 4.75
N HIS A 109 -7.76 14.03 5.73
CA HIS A 109 -7.73 13.57 7.11
C HIS A 109 -9.18 13.36 7.52
N PHE A 110 -9.57 12.10 7.62
CA PHE A 110 -10.87 11.72 8.13
C PHE A 110 -10.78 11.54 9.64
N VAL A 111 -11.54 12.36 10.38
CA VAL A 111 -11.58 12.31 11.84
C VAL A 111 -12.53 11.20 12.26
N LYS A 112 -12.06 10.23 13.05
CA LYS A 112 -12.89 9.15 13.61
C LYS A 112 -13.73 8.40 12.56
N SER A 113 -13.16 8.11 11.39
CA SER A 113 -13.87 7.47 10.27
C SER A 113 -13.76 5.95 10.25
N LEU A 114 -12.74 5.37 10.88
CA LEU A 114 -12.52 3.92 10.88
C LEU A 114 -12.81 3.36 12.27
N PHE A 115 -13.57 2.27 12.34
CA PHE A 115 -13.80 1.53 13.58
C PHE A 115 -12.88 0.31 13.66
N ILE A 116 -11.77 0.44 14.40
CA ILE A 116 -10.72 -0.58 14.51
C ILE A 116 -10.52 -0.92 15.98
N ASN A 117 -10.49 -2.21 16.31
CA ASN A 117 -10.24 -2.72 17.67
C ASN A 117 -11.14 -2.06 18.75
N GLY A 118 -12.42 -1.84 18.43
CA GLY A 118 -13.40 -1.27 19.35
C GLY A 118 -13.31 0.25 19.53
N LYS A 119 -12.53 0.97 18.71
CA LYS A 119 -12.36 2.42 18.80
C LYS A 119 -12.52 3.06 17.43
N TRP A 120 -13.09 4.26 17.42
CA TRP A 120 -13.03 5.12 16.24
C TRP A 120 -11.65 5.77 16.16
N VAL A 121 -10.97 5.57 15.05
CA VAL A 121 -9.64 6.11 14.77
C VAL A 121 -9.68 7.05 13.57
N ASP A 122 -8.70 7.94 13.56
CA ASP A 122 -8.50 8.89 12.47
C ASP A 122 -7.77 8.18 11.32
N ASP A 123 -7.96 8.68 10.11
CA ASP A 123 -7.36 8.13 8.90
C ASP A 123 -6.79 9.24 8.02
N LEU A 124 -5.51 9.12 7.66
CA LEU A 124 -4.87 10.02 6.69
C LEU A 124 -4.81 9.32 5.34
N VAL A 125 -5.35 9.96 4.31
CA VAL A 125 -5.26 9.47 2.94
C VAL A 125 -4.20 10.26 2.19
N TYR A 126 -3.25 9.53 1.65
CA TYR A 126 -2.21 10.02 0.76
C TYR A 126 -2.41 9.44 -0.63
N ALA A 127 -2.05 10.20 -1.65
CA ALA A 127 -2.18 9.77 -3.03
C ALA A 127 -0.99 10.17 -3.90
N LEU A 128 -0.73 9.35 -4.92
CA LEU A 128 0.20 9.58 -6.00
C LEU A 128 -0.52 9.30 -7.32
N ILE A 129 -0.31 10.13 -8.34
CA ILE A 129 -0.87 9.94 -9.69
C ILE A 129 0.26 9.74 -10.67
N GLU A 130 0.00 8.95 -11.71
CA GLU A 130 1.03 8.48 -12.65
C GLU A 130 1.86 9.63 -13.24
N LYS A 131 1.23 10.73 -13.66
CA LYS A 131 1.93 11.92 -14.18
C LYS A 131 2.96 12.54 -13.22
N ASP A 132 2.79 12.36 -11.91
CA ASP A 132 3.66 12.93 -10.89
C ASP A 132 4.86 12.00 -10.59
N TRP A 133 4.90 10.79 -11.15
CA TRP A 133 5.93 9.77 -10.87
C TRP A 133 7.11 9.80 -11.85
N ASP A 134 6.87 10.11 -13.13
CA ASP A 134 7.92 10.21 -14.15
C ASP A 134 8.51 11.64 -14.29
N SER A 135 8.28 12.51 -13.29
CA SER A 135 8.74 13.92 -13.26
C SER A 135 9.94 14.16 -12.35
#